data_AF-A0A502BQN8-F1
#
_entry.id   AF-A0A502BQN8-F1
#
_cell.length_a   1.000
_cell.length_b   1.000
_cell.length_c   1.000
_cell.angle_alpha   90.00
_cell.angle_beta   90.00
_cell.angle_gamma   90.00
#
_symmetry.space_group_name_H-M   'P 1'
#
loop_
_entity.id
_entity.type
_entity.pdbx_description
1 polymer ?
#
loop_
_entity_poly.entity_id
_entity_poly.type
_entity_poly.pdbx_seq_one_letter_code
_entity_poly.pdbx_strand_id
1 'polypeptide(L)'
;MIYSVYAQSRLSPLIDFIRQSPSMTKSIGDVSDLYYIFTMPRGNYRFALYLWHNPTPPEEISTYFTDYAQLRVISNIALLMHIGLGLMIFLTVIFNLMVKI
;
A
#
# COMPACT_ATOMS: atom_id res chain seq x y z
N MET A 1 -7.69 -6.29 8.16
CA MET A 1 -8.72 -6.31 7.09
C MET A 1 -9.43 -4.98 6.91
N ILE A 2 -10.04 -4.40 7.95
CA ILE A 2 -10.79 -3.12 7.84
C ILE A 2 -9.93 -1.99 7.23
N TYR A 3 -8.69 -1.81 7.71
CA TYR A 3 -7.78 -0.80 7.17
C TYR A 3 -7.45 -1.04 5.68
N SER A 4 -7.30 -2.31 5.26
CA SER A 4 -7.03 -2.66 3.87
C SER A 4 -8.21 -2.34 2.95
N VAL A 5 -9.44 -2.60 3.41
CA VAL A 5 -10.67 -2.24 2.68
C VAL A 5 -10.81 -0.72 2.57
N TYR A 6 -10.57 -0.01 3.66
CA TYR A 6 -10.57 1.45 3.64
C TYR A 6 -9.51 2.01 2.68
N ALA A 7 -8.27 1.55 2.78
CA ALA A 7 -7.20 1.96 1.86
C ALA A 7 -7.52 1.63 0.41
N GLN A 8 -8.02 0.42 0.13
CA GLN A 8 -8.46 0.02 -1.20
C GLN A 8 -9.51 0.99 -1.76
N SER A 9 -10.57 1.28 -0.99
CA SER A 9 -11.65 2.16 -1.45
C SER A 9 -11.18 3.58 -1.78
N ARG A 10 -10.17 4.10 -1.06
CA ARG A 10 -9.66 5.46 -1.24
C ARG A 10 -8.60 5.55 -2.33
N LEU A 11 -7.77 4.51 -2.48
CA LEU A 11 -6.66 4.50 -3.44
C LEU A 11 -7.02 3.86 -4.79
N SER A 12 -8.17 3.17 -4.92
CA SER A 12 -8.63 2.62 -6.20
C SER A 12 -8.58 3.62 -7.36
N PRO A 13 -9.08 4.86 -7.24
CA PRO A 13 -8.99 5.84 -8.34
C PRO A 13 -7.55 6.15 -8.77
N LEU A 14 -6.62 6.24 -7.82
CA LEU A 14 -5.20 6.45 -8.11
C LEU A 14 -4.58 5.22 -8.78
N ILE A 15 -4.92 4.02 -8.32
CA ILE A 15 -4.47 2.76 -8.92
C ILE A 15 -4.96 2.66 -10.37
N ASP A 16 -6.24 2.95 -10.60
CA ASP A 16 -6.83 2.92 -11.94
C ASP A 16 -6.19 3.93 -12.87
N PHE A 17 -5.93 5.15 -12.40
CA PHE A 17 -5.20 6.16 -13.16
C PHE A 17 -3.81 5.68 -13.57
N ILE A 18 -3.04 5.09 -12.64
CA ILE A 18 -1.69 4.59 -12.92
C ILE A 18 -1.73 3.48 -13.96
N ARG A 19 -2.70 2.56 -13.87
CA ARG A 19 -2.87 1.43 -14.80
C ARG A 19 -3.30 1.89 -16.19
N GLN A 20 -4.06 2.97 -16.28
CA GLN A 20 -4.52 3.54 -17.55
C GLN A 20 -3.47 4.44 -18.22
N SER A 21 -2.47 4.92 -17.48
CA SER A 21 -1.36 5.71 -18.01
C SER A 21 -0.11 4.85 -18.26
N PRO A 22 0.29 4.61 -19.53
CA PRO A 22 1.48 3.82 -19.84
C PRO A 22 2.80 4.42 -19.29
N SER A 23 2.91 5.75 -19.22
CA SER A 23 4.06 6.44 -18.63
C SER A 23 4.17 6.13 -17.14
N MET A 24 3.04 6.19 -16.43
CA MET A 24 2.97 5.92 -14.99
C MET A 24 3.18 4.46 -14.65
N THR A 25 2.59 3.54 -15.44
CA THR A 25 2.83 2.10 -15.29
C THR A 25 4.31 1.76 -15.49
N LYS A 26 5.02 2.43 -16.41
CA LYS A 26 6.46 2.23 -16.60
C LYS A 26 7.29 2.72 -15.40
N SER A 27 6.86 3.80 -14.75
CA SER A 27 7.58 4.39 -13.61
C SER A 27 7.29 3.67 -12.28
N ILE A 28 6.01 3.45 -11.98
CA ILE A 28 5.53 2.89 -10.71
C ILE A 28 5.51 1.35 -10.74
N GLY A 29 5.37 0.79 -11.94
CA GLY A 29 5.10 -0.62 -12.17
C GLY A 29 3.62 -0.90 -12.33
N ASP A 30 3.30 -2.11 -12.80
CA ASP A 30 1.91 -2.59 -12.85
C ASP A 30 1.37 -2.79 -11.43
N VAL A 31 0.33 -2.03 -11.09
CA VAL A 31 -0.33 -2.08 -9.79
C VAL A 31 -1.63 -2.88 -9.95
N SER A 32 -1.79 -3.92 -9.14
CA SER A 32 -3.02 -4.71 -9.14
C SER A 32 -4.21 -3.87 -8.71
N ASP A 33 -5.35 -4.05 -9.38
CA ASP A 33 -6.63 -3.41 -9.05
C ASP A 33 -6.98 -3.54 -7.56
N LEU A 34 -6.79 -4.74 -7.00
CA LEU A 34 -7.09 -5.06 -5.60
C LEU A 34 -5.82 -5.09 -4.74
N TYR A 35 -4.93 -4.12 -4.95
CA TYR A 35 -3.61 -4.07 -4.35
C TYR A 35 -3.62 -4.26 -2.83
N TYR A 36 -4.42 -3.48 -2.09
CA TYR A 36 -4.41 -3.51 -0.62
C TYR A 36 -5.09 -4.76 -0.03
N ILE A 37 -5.91 -5.45 -0.83
CA ILE A 37 -6.64 -6.64 -0.42
C ILE A 37 -5.86 -7.92 -0.72
N PHE A 38 -5.21 -8.00 -1.88
CA PHE A 38 -4.61 -9.26 -2.34
C PHE A 38 -3.12 -9.20 -2.63
N THR A 39 -2.59 -8.07 -3.09
CA THR A 39 -1.18 -7.98 -3.49
C THR A 39 -0.29 -7.66 -2.31
N MET A 40 -0.68 -6.66 -1.51
CA MET A 40 0.06 -6.24 -0.33
C MET A 40 0.17 -7.36 0.70
N PRO A 41 -0.90 -8.14 1.03
CA PRO A 41 -0.79 -9.25 1.97
C PRO A 41 0.10 -10.41 1.52
N ARG A 42 0.46 -10.48 0.24
CA ARG A 42 1.47 -11.43 -0.27
C ARG A 42 2.91 -10.91 -0.10
N GLY A 43 3.09 -9.81 0.63
CA GLY A 43 4.40 -9.19 0.85
C GLY A 43 4.87 -8.27 -0.28
N ASN A 44 4.05 -8.02 -1.31
CA ASN A 44 4.43 -7.10 -2.37
C ASN A 44 4.10 -5.65 -1.98
N TYR A 45 5.07 -4.99 -1.34
CA TYR A 45 4.94 -3.61 -0.86
C TYR A 45 5.33 -2.53 -1.88
N ARG A 46 5.61 -2.89 -3.14
CA ARG A 46 6.20 -1.98 -4.12
C ARG A 46 5.41 -0.68 -4.30
N PHE A 47 4.10 -0.76 -4.48
CA PHE A 47 3.26 0.44 -4.67
C PHE A 47 3.16 1.29 -3.39
N ALA A 48 2.94 0.66 -2.23
CA ALA A 48 2.90 1.39 -0.97
C ALA A 48 4.27 2.05 -0.65
N LEU A 49 5.38 1.38 -0.94
CA LEU A 49 6.72 1.94 -0.79
C LEU A 49 7.00 3.04 -1.83
N TYR A 50 6.48 2.94 -3.04
CA TYR A 50 6.56 4.04 -3.99
C TYR A 50 5.92 5.30 -3.41
N LEU A 51 4.68 5.21 -2.89
CA LEU A 51 4.00 6.35 -2.26
C LEU A 51 4.76 6.85 -1.02
N TRP A 52 5.34 5.94 -0.23
CA TRP A 52 6.17 6.29 0.91
C TRP A 52 7.36 7.19 0.52
N HIS A 53 8.11 6.79 -0.50
CA HIS A 53 9.33 7.47 -0.96
C HIS A 53 9.07 8.70 -1.84
N ASN A 54 7.84 8.91 -2.31
CA ASN A 54 7.48 10.06 -3.16
C ASN A 54 6.45 10.97 -2.46
N PRO A 55 6.88 11.84 -1.52
CA PRO A 55 6.01 12.82 -0.87
C PRO A 55 5.38 13.81 -1.86
N THR A 56 6.15 14.20 -2.88
CA THR A 56 5.69 15.05 -3.97
C THR A 56 5.26 14.17 -5.13
N PRO A 57 4.01 14.26 -5.60
CA PRO A 57 3.55 13.48 -6.74
C PRO A 57 4.20 13.97 -8.05
N PRO A 58 4.37 13.08 -9.05
CA PRO A 58 4.60 13.50 -10.43
C PRO A 58 3.51 14.44 -10.94
N GLU A 59 3.83 15.30 -11.91
CA GLU A 59 2.91 16.31 -12.46
C GLU A 59 1.61 15.70 -13.01
N GLU A 60 1.70 14.53 -13.64
CA GLU A 60 0.53 13.77 -14.08
C GLU A 60 -0.40 13.45 -12.90
N ILE A 61 0.13 12.99 -11.77
CA ILE A 61 -0.69 12.69 -10.59
C ILE A 61 -1.18 13.97 -9.92
N SER A 62 -0.34 15.01 -9.79
CA SER A 62 -0.71 16.25 -9.09
C SER A 62 -1.87 16.98 -9.77
N THR A 63 -2.00 16.84 -11.09
CA THR A 63 -3.07 17.46 -11.89
C THR A 63 -4.43 16.82 -11.59
N TYR A 64 -4.49 15.49 -11.44
CA TYR A 64 -5.76 14.76 -11.25
C TYR A 64 -6.06 14.45 -9.77
N PHE A 65 -5.06 14.45 -8.89
CA PHE A 65 -5.18 14.09 -7.48
C PHE A 65 -4.66 15.22 -6.59
N THR A 66 -5.47 16.27 -6.43
CA THR A 66 -5.15 17.39 -5.53
C THR A 66 -5.05 16.96 -4.06
N ASP A 67 -5.66 15.84 -3.70
CA ASP A 67 -5.65 15.22 -2.37
C ASP A 67 -4.55 14.15 -2.21
N TYR A 68 -3.54 14.12 -3.09
CA TYR A 68 -2.47 13.12 -3.08
C TYR A 68 -1.80 12.94 -1.70
N ALA A 69 -1.58 14.04 -0.96
CA ALA A 69 -0.99 13.98 0.37
C ALA A 69 -1.83 13.12 1.32
N GLN A 70 -3.16 13.22 1.24
CA GLN A 70 -4.08 12.40 2.04
C GLN A 70 -4.03 10.93 1.59
N LEU A 71 -4.06 10.67 0.28
CA LEU A 71 -3.98 9.32 -0.29
C LEU A 71 -2.67 8.61 0.14
N ARG A 72 -1.56 9.34 0.11
CA ARG A 72 -0.26 8.86 0.59
C ARG A 72 -0.31 8.50 2.08
N VAL A 73 -0.88 9.36 2.92
CA VAL A 73 -1.02 9.06 4.36
C VAL A 73 -1.83 7.79 4.58
N ILE A 74 -2.95 7.62 3.87
CA ILE A 74 -3.78 6.41 3.94
C ILE A 74 -2.96 5.17 3.54
N SER A 75 -2.22 5.23 2.43
CA SER A 75 -1.34 4.15 1.98
C SER A 75 -0.29 3.79 3.04
N ASN A 76 0.37 4.81 3.61
CA ASN A 76 1.43 4.62 4.59
C ASN A 76 0.90 4.00 5.88
N ILE A 77 -0.26 4.44 6.36
CA ILE A 77 -0.93 3.83 7.51
C ILE A 77 -1.26 2.37 7.21
N ALA A 78 -1.79 2.06 6.02
CA ALA A 78 -2.10 0.68 5.64
C ALA A 78 -0.84 -0.21 5.61
N LEU A 79 0.28 0.30 5.09
CA LEU A 79 1.57 -0.39 5.09
C LEU A 79 2.06 -0.67 6.51
N LEU A 80 2.10 0.35 7.37
CA LEU A 80 2.56 0.22 8.75
C LEU A 80 1.68 -0.73 9.57
N MET A 81 0.36 -0.66 9.40
CA MET A 81 -0.58 -1.59 10.05
C MET A 81 -0.34 -3.04 9.62
N HIS A 82 -0.03 -3.27 8.35
CA HIS A 82 0.24 -4.61 7.86
C HIS A 82 1.58 -5.17 8.34
N ILE A 83 2.64 -4.37 8.30
CA ILE A 83 3.96 -4.75 8.85
C ILE A 83 3.83 -5.01 10.35
N GLY A 84 3.14 -4.14 11.09
CA GLY A 84 2.88 -4.29 12.52
C GLY A 84 2.11 -5.57 12.84
N LEU A 85 1.09 -5.91 12.05
CA LEU A 85 0.36 -7.17 12.19
C LEU A 85 1.27 -8.38 11.93
N GLY A 86 2.09 -8.35 10.86
CA GLY A 86 3.05 -9.40 10.56
C GLY A 86 4.06 -9.61 11.69
N LEU A 87 4.59 -8.52 12.25
CA LEU A 87 5.51 -8.55 13.39
C LEU A 87 4.82 -9.11 14.65
N MET A 88 3.59 -8.70 14.95
CA MET A 88 2.82 -9.21 16.09
C MET A 88 2.59 -10.71 15.98
N ILE A 89 2.19 -11.20 14.80
CA ILE A 89 2.01 -12.64 14.55
C ILE A 89 3.33 -13.38 14.75
N PHE A 90 4.41 -12.89 14.16
CA PHE A 90 5.74 -13.49 14.29
C PHE A 90 6.17 -13.59 15.77
N LEU A 91 6.08 -12.50 16.52
CA LEU A 91 6.44 -12.47 17.95
C LEU A 91 5.57 -13.41 18.78
N THR A 92 4.26 -13.48 18.49
CA THR A 92 3.33 -14.39 19.16
C THR A 92 3.70 -15.85 18.92
N VAL A 93 4.05 -16.20 17.67
CA VAL A 93 4.50 -17.56 17.33
C VAL A 93 5.80 -17.90 18.05
N ILE A 94 6.79 -17.02 18.01
CA ILE A 94 8.08 -17.23 18.70
C ILE A 94 7.87 -17.40 20.21
N PHE A 95 7.08 -16.54 20.84
CA PHE A 95 6.76 -16.65 22.26
C PHE A 95 6.10 -17.99 22.59
N ASN A 96 5.10 -18.42 21.79
CA ASN A 96 4.43 -19.71 21.98
C ASN A 96 5.39 -20.90 21.83
N LEU A 97 6.36 -20.82 20.93
CA LEU A 97 7.38 -21.87 20.76
C LEU A 97 8.34 -21.91 21.94
N MET A 98 8.74 -20.75 22.48
CA MET A 98 9.64 -20.66 23.63
C MET A 98 9.01 -21.16 24.93
N VAL A 99 7.71 -20.95 25.14
CA VAL A 99 6.99 -21.39 26.35
C VAL A 99 6.61 -22.88 26.32
N LYS A 100 6.54 -23.49 25.13
CA LYS A 100 6.23 -24.92 24.95
C LYS A 100 7.45 -25.85 25.00
N ILE A 101 8.65 -25.29 25.21
CA ILE A 101 9.91 -25.99 25.50
C ILE A 101 10.16 -25.86 27.00
#